data_AF-M6FK13-F1
#
_entry.id   AF-M6FK13-F1
#
_cell.length_a   1.000
_cell.length_b   1.000
_cell.length_c   1.000
_cell.angle_alpha   90.00
_cell.angle_beta   90.00
_cell.angle_gamma   90.00
#
_symmetry.space_group_name_H-M   'P 1'
#
loop_
_entity.id
_entity.type
_entity.pdbx_description
1 polymer ?
#
loop_
_entity_poly.entity_id
_entity_poly.type
_entity_poly.pdbx_seq_one_letter_code
_entity_poly.pdbx_strand_id
1 'polypeptide(L)'
;MQSLQNQITTNGENQSFWQNEISGANGGFNFNGRNNTSQTKEALYGDMIADIAVATTLQAEVVDEEITYLKTANEYFEKSERYQELAEKAKSEAKFDEAALYTGYAVREKNNAVGFLKKKYYNLGEEITSEVDTRGLTYTRNSFLSYRDNLINKNFQNTTQIGKQIQEGKNQVAGIIAEGESYNQIQGMIQTASNLNKQGEENKERVEKLLAQSKELAEKNIGEGLLDGLQEMIASIQSTLPQEISNNGVAQYIQAQEKELAEKQEKV
;
A
#
# COMPACT_ATOMS: atom_id res chain seq x y z
N MET A 1 -6.95 -5.60 2.26
CA MET A 1 -7.27 -7.03 2.39
C MET A 1 -8.07 -7.38 3.64
N GLN A 2 -7.53 -7.21 4.86
CA GLN A 2 -8.23 -7.60 6.09
C GLN A 2 -9.61 -6.94 6.26
N SER A 3 -9.82 -5.69 5.82
CA SER A 3 -11.14 -5.04 5.88
C SER A 3 -12.18 -5.61 4.91
N LEU A 4 -11.78 -6.09 3.72
CA LEU A 4 -12.65 -6.72 2.71
C LEU A 4 -12.91 -8.20 3.02
N GLN A 5 -11.91 -8.92 3.52
CA GLN A 5 -12.09 -10.29 4.05
C GLN A 5 -12.95 -10.29 5.32
N ASN A 6 -12.80 -9.28 6.18
CA ASN A 6 -13.71 -9.05 7.29
C ASN A 6 -15.12 -8.75 6.79
N GLN A 7 -15.31 -8.02 5.68
CA GLN A 7 -16.64 -7.79 5.08
C GLN A 7 -17.29 -9.06 4.51
N ILE A 8 -16.52 -9.94 3.85
CA ILE A 8 -17.02 -11.26 3.41
C ILE A 8 -17.48 -12.10 4.62
N THR A 9 -16.83 -11.95 5.77
CA THR A 9 -17.18 -12.65 7.01
C THR A 9 -18.35 -11.98 7.76
N THR A 10 -18.39 -10.64 7.82
CA THR A 10 -19.50 -9.82 8.34
C THR A 10 -20.77 -9.91 7.47
N ASN A 11 -20.68 -10.43 6.25
CA ASN A 11 -21.87 -10.76 5.45
C ASN A 11 -22.71 -11.88 6.06
N GLY A 12 -22.12 -12.77 6.89
CA GLY A 12 -22.89 -13.67 7.75
C GLY A 12 -23.70 -12.92 8.82
N GLU A 13 -23.19 -11.81 9.34
CA GLU A 13 -23.87 -10.96 10.32
C GLU A 13 -24.96 -10.08 9.68
N ASN A 14 -24.76 -9.59 8.45
CA ASN A 14 -25.83 -8.92 7.70
C ASN A 14 -26.94 -9.92 7.29
N GLN A 15 -26.63 -11.18 6.95
CA GLN A 15 -27.65 -12.25 6.82
C GLN A 15 -28.44 -12.44 8.13
N SER A 16 -27.79 -12.27 9.28
CA SER A 16 -28.44 -12.35 10.59
C SER A 16 -29.41 -11.20 10.85
N PHE A 17 -29.13 -9.99 10.33
CA PHE A 17 -30.05 -8.84 10.44
C PHE A 17 -31.36 -9.08 9.68
N TRP A 18 -31.29 -9.63 8.47
CA TRP A 18 -32.46 -9.96 7.66
C TRP A 18 -33.22 -11.16 8.23
N GLN A 19 -32.51 -12.18 8.74
CA GLN A 19 -33.16 -13.29 9.44
C GLN A 19 -33.79 -12.87 10.77
N ASN A 20 -33.21 -11.92 11.51
CA ASN A 20 -33.80 -11.37 12.74
C ASN A 20 -35.06 -10.55 12.44
N GLU A 21 -35.10 -9.83 11.32
CA GLU A 21 -36.32 -9.18 10.84
C GLU A 21 -37.36 -10.21 10.36
N ILE A 22 -36.98 -11.17 9.52
CA ILE A 22 -37.89 -12.24 9.02
C ILE A 22 -38.43 -13.13 10.16
N SER A 23 -37.68 -13.33 11.24
CA SER A 23 -38.07 -14.15 12.40
C SER A 23 -38.67 -13.37 13.58
N GLY A 24 -38.64 -12.03 13.54
CA GLY A 24 -39.15 -11.18 14.62
C GLY A 24 -38.29 -11.15 15.89
N ALA A 25 -37.05 -11.63 15.86
CA ALA A 25 -36.12 -11.54 17.00
C ALA A 25 -35.63 -10.09 17.20
N ASN A 26 -35.64 -9.61 18.45
CA ASN A 26 -35.22 -8.25 18.85
C ASN A 26 -36.04 -7.08 18.27
N GLY A 27 -37.32 -7.29 17.94
CA GLY A 27 -38.21 -6.20 17.52
C GLY A 27 -38.03 -5.74 16.06
N GLY A 28 -37.38 -6.56 15.24
CA GLY A 28 -37.46 -6.45 13.77
C GLY A 28 -38.92 -6.60 13.35
N PHE A 29 -39.43 -5.55 12.69
CA PHE A 29 -40.84 -5.13 12.52
C PHE A 29 -41.50 -4.48 13.75
N ASN A 30 -41.72 -3.17 13.66
CA ASN A 30 -42.73 -2.50 14.49
C ASN A 30 -44.14 -2.87 13.99
N PHE A 31 -44.60 -4.07 14.36
CA PHE A 31 -45.92 -4.62 14.02
C PHE A 31 -47.10 -3.88 14.66
N ASN A 32 -46.86 -3.00 15.64
CA ASN A 32 -47.93 -2.32 16.39
C ASN A 32 -48.55 -1.11 15.65
N GLY A 33 -47.97 -0.67 14.52
CA GLY A 33 -48.35 0.60 13.87
C GLY A 33 -49.40 0.53 12.76
N ARG A 34 -49.81 -0.65 12.28
CA ARG A 34 -50.69 -0.78 11.09
C ARG A 34 -51.87 -1.71 11.32
N ASN A 35 -52.65 -1.46 12.38
CA ASN A 35 -54.02 -1.98 12.43
C ASN A 35 -54.88 -1.15 11.48
N ASN A 36 -55.00 -1.57 10.22
CA ASN A 36 -56.04 -1.04 9.35
C ASN A 36 -57.37 -1.59 9.89
N THR A 37 -58.22 -0.73 10.45
CA THR A 37 -59.40 -1.06 11.29
C THR A 37 -60.53 -1.81 10.56
N SER A 38 -60.30 -2.30 9.34
CA SER A 38 -61.31 -2.99 8.51
C SER A 38 -60.86 -4.34 7.92
N GLN A 39 -59.62 -4.78 8.14
CA GLN A 39 -59.12 -6.06 7.61
C GLN A 39 -59.19 -7.17 8.66
N THR A 40 -59.62 -8.38 8.27
CA THR A 40 -59.55 -9.54 9.16
C THR A 40 -58.09 -9.91 9.39
N LYS A 41 -57.76 -10.44 10.58
CA LYS A 41 -56.39 -10.88 10.89
C LYS A 41 -55.86 -11.89 9.85
N GLU A 42 -56.72 -12.80 9.38
CA GLU A 42 -56.37 -13.77 8.33
C GLU A 42 -55.95 -13.11 7.01
N ALA A 43 -56.68 -12.09 6.55
CA ALA A 43 -56.33 -11.38 5.32
C ALA A 43 -55.04 -10.55 5.50
N LEU A 44 -54.83 -9.95 6.67
CA LEU A 44 -53.59 -9.26 6.99
C LEU A 44 -52.37 -10.21 6.93
N TYR A 45 -52.47 -11.39 7.53
CA TYR A 45 -51.41 -12.39 7.47
C TYR A 45 -51.16 -12.90 6.04
N GLY A 46 -52.22 -13.08 5.24
CA GLY A 46 -52.12 -13.47 3.83
C GLY A 46 -51.34 -12.44 2.98
N ASP A 47 -51.69 -11.16 3.10
CA ASP A 47 -51.02 -10.08 2.38
C ASP A 47 -49.55 -9.95 2.79
N MET A 48 -49.25 -10.15 4.07
CA MET A 48 -47.88 -10.14 4.57
C MET A 48 -47.04 -11.29 4.02
N ILE A 49 -47.58 -12.51 3.95
CA ILE A 49 -46.87 -13.66 3.38
C ILE A 49 -46.57 -13.41 1.90
N ALA A 50 -47.52 -12.83 1.15
CA ALA A 50 -47.32 -12.46 -0.25
C ALA A 50 -46.23 -11.39 -0.40
N ASP A 51 -46.23 -10.35 0.42
CA ASP A 51 -45.21 -9.30 0.45
C ASP A 51 -43.81 -9.87 0.76
N ILE A 52 -43.71 -10.77 1.74
CA ILE A 52 -42.46 -11.45 2.11
C ILE A 52 -41.93 -12.33 0.96
N ALA A 53 -42.81 -13.03 0.24
CA ALA A 53 -42.39 -13.84 -0.90
C ALA A 53 -41.75 -12.96 -2.00
N VAL A 54 -42.39 -11.83 -2.33
CA VAL A 54 -41.87 -10.87 -3.32
C VAL A 54 -40.57 -10.21 -2.83
N ALA A 55 -40.52 -9.83 -1.56
CA ALA A 55 -39.32 -9.31 -0.91
C ALA A 55 -38.15 -10.30 -0.96
N THR A 56 -38.41 -11.59 -0.76
CA THR A 56 -37.36 -12.62 -0.79
C THR A 56 -36.72 -12.72 -2.17
N THR A 57 -37.51 -12.60 -3.24
CA THR A 57 -36.99 -12.55 -4.61
C THR A 57 -36.15 -11.30 -4.86
N LEU A 58 -36.65 -10.11 -4.49
CA LEU A 58 -35.91 -8.85 -4.66
C LEU A 58 -34.59 -8.85 -3.87
N GLN A 59 -34.61 -9.39 -2.65
CA GLN A 59 -33.41 -9.53 -1.82
C GLN A 59 -32.36 -10.38 -2.53
N ALA A 60 -32.74 -11.53 -3.08
CA ALA A 60 -31.80 -12.43 -3.75
C ALA A 60 -31.14 -11.74 -4.96
N GLU A 61 -31.90 -11.00 -5.75
CA GLU A 61 -31.40 -10.24 -6.91
C GLU A 61 -30.41 -9.14 -6.48
N VAL A 62 -30.79 -8.32 -5.50
CA VAL A 62 -29.95 -7.23 -4.97
C VAL A 62 -28.64 -7.76 -4.40
N VAL A 63 -28.68 -8.88 -3.68
CA VAL A 63 -27.49 -9.51 -3.08
C VAL A 63 -26.59 -10.10 -4.16
N ASP A 64 -27.14 -10.77 -5.18
CA ASP A 64 -26.35 -11.34 -6.28
C ASP A 64 -25.62 -10.24 -7.08
N GLU A 65 -26.30 -9.11 -7.32
CA GLU A 65 -25.67 -7.94 -7.93
C GLU A 65 -24.55 -7.35 -7.08
N GLU A 66 -24.79 -7.13 -5.78
CA GLU A 66 -23.76 -6.63 -4.87
C GLU A 66 -22.54 -7.58 -4.86
N ILE A 67 -22.75 -8.89 -4.78
CA ILE A 67 -21.67 -9.89 -4.81
C ILE A 67 -20.87 -9.76 -6.11
N THR A 68 -21.55 -9.58 -7.24
CA THR A 68 -20.90 -9.39 -8.55
C THR A 68 -20.05 -8.13 -8.56
N TYR A 69 -20.57 -7.01 -8.04
CA TYR A 69 -19.81 -5.77 -7.94
C TYR A 69 -18.58 -5.89 -7.03
N LEU A 70 -18.72 -6.56 -5.88
CA LEU A 70 -17.61 -6.80 -4.97
C LEU A 70 -16.53 -7.69 -5.59
N LYS A 71 -16.90 -8.72 -6.35
CA LYS A 71 -15.94 -9.55 -7.11
C LYS A 71 -15.14 -8.73 -8.11
N THR A 72 -15.81 -7.91 -8.93
CA THR A 72 -15.12 -7.04 -9.89
C THR A 72 -14.23 -6.01 -9.19
N ALA A 73 -14.67 -5.43 -8.07
CA ALA A 73 -13.85 -4.52 -7.28
C ALA A 73 -12.60 -5.23 -6.71
N ASN A 74 -12.75 -6.49 -6.28
CA ASN A 74 -11.64 -7.29 -5.76
C ASN A 74 -10.56 -7.54 -6.82
N GLU A 75 -10.93 -7.76 -8.09
CA GLU A 75 -9.94 -7.92 -9.18
C GLU A 75 -9.04 -6.69 -9.34
N TYR A 76 -9.57 -5.47 -9.14
CA TYR A 76 -8.74 -4.25 -9.13
C TYR A 76 -7.78 -4.23 -7.94
N PHE A 77 -8.22 -4.65 -6.76
CA PHE A 77 -7.34 -4.73 -5.59
C PHE A 77 -6.25 -5.80 -5.75
N GLU A 78 -6.56 -6.96 -6.29
CA GLU A 78 -5.57 -8.00 -6.58
C GLU A 78 -4.52 -7.50 -7.60
N LYS A 79 -4.94 -6.79 -8.64
CA LYS A 79 -4.00 -6.13 -9.56
C LYS A 79 -3.14 -5.10 -8.85
N SER A 80 -3.74 -4.29 -7.97
CA SER A 80 -2.99 -3.34 -7.16
C SER A 80 -1.92 -4.01 -6.31
N GLU A 81 -2.19 -5.17 -5.72
CA GLU A 81 -1.23 -5.89 -4.89
C GLU A 81 -0.08 -6.45 -5.71
N ARG A 82 -0.37 -7.05 -6.87
CA ARG A 82 0.67 -7.49 -7.81
C ARG A 82 1.59 -6.35 -8.24
N TYR A 83 1.03 -5.16 -8.48
CA TYR A 83 1.85 -3.97 -8.77
C TYR A 83 2.69 -3.52 -7.57
N GLN A 84 2.21 -3.68 -6.34
CA GLN A 84 3.04 -3.39 -5.16
C GLN A 84 4.21 -4.36 -5.04
N GLU A 85 4.00 -5.66 -5.24
CA GLU A 85 5.06 -6.66 -5.25
C GLU A 85 6.13 -6.36 -6.31
N LEU A 86 5.70 -5.98 -7.52
CA LEU A 86 6.61 -5.56 -8.59
C LEU A 86 7.37 -4.29 -8.23
N ALA A 87 6.73 -3.32 -7.57
CA ALA A 87 7.37 -2.09 -7.11
C ALA A 87 8.46 -2.37 -6.06
N GLU A 88 8.17 -3.24 -5.09
CA GLU A 88 9.13 -3.64 -4.05
C GLU A 88 10.34 -4.36 -4.65
N LYS A 89 10.10 -5.27 -5.61
CA LYS A 89 11.18 -5.93 -6.35
C LYS A 89 12.01 -4.94 -7.16
N ALA A 90 11.39 -4.04 -7.91
CA ALA A 90 12.12 -3.03 -8.68
C ALA A 90 12.96 -2.14 -7.76
N LYS A 91 12.43 -1.76 -6.59
CA LYS A 91 13.14 -0.97 -5.59
C LYS A 91 14.36 -1.70 -5.04
N SER A 92 14.25 -2.99 -4.70
CA SER A 92 15.39 -3.78 -4.21
C SER A 92 16.48 -3.98 -5.27
N GLU A 93 16.11 -3.96 -6.54
CA GLU A 93 17.03 -3.98 -7.69
C GLU A 93 17.58 -2.57 -8.05
N ALA A 94 17.35 -1.55 -7.21
CA ALA A 94 17.71 -0.15 -7.44
C ALA A 94 17.10 0.47 -8.72
N LYS A 95 16.00 -0.09 -9.24
CA LYS A 95 15.26 0.41 -10.41
C LYS A 95 14.14 1.35 -9.98
N PHE A 96 14.51 2.52 -9.47
CA PHE A 96 13.58 3.46 -8.84
C PHE A 96 12.50 3.99 -9.79
N ASP A 97 12.81 4.24 -11.06
CA ASP A 97 11.82 4.68 -12.05
C ASP A 97 10.73 3.61 -12.27
N GLU A 98 11.14 2.35 -12.35
CA GLU A 98 10.24 1.21 -12.50
C GLU A 98 9.42 0.96 -11.22
N ALA A 99 10.05 1.09 -10.05
CA ALA A 99 9.36 1.02 -8.76
C ALA A 99 8.28 2.09 -8.62
N ALA A 100 8.61 3.35 -8.94
CA ALA A 100 7.67 4.46 -8.91
C ALA A 100 6.52 4.25 -9.90
N LEU A 101 6.82 3.73 -11.10
CA LEU A 101 5.81 3.40 -12.09
C LEU A 101 4.82 2.35 -11.57
N TYR A 102 5.32 1.23 -11.03
CA TYR A 102 4.46 0.16 -10.50
C TYR A 102 3.66 0.62 -9.28
N THR A 103 4.24 1.39 -8.35
CA THR A 103 3.47 2.00 -7.26
C THR A 103 2.36 2.91 -7.80
N GLY A 104 2.64 3.68 -8.86
CA GLY A 104 1.65 4.50 -9.55
C GLY A 104 0.50 3.68 -10.16
N TYR A 105 0.79 2.51 -10.74
CA TYR A 105 -0.24 1.58 -11.22
C TYR A 105 -1.07 0.97 -10.08
N ALA A 106 -0.44 0.58 -8.97
CA ALA A 106 -1.16 0.11 -7.79
C ALA A 106 -2.18 1.15 -7.28
N VAL A 107 -1.75 2.41 -7.16
CA VAL A 107 -2.62 3.53 -6.78
C VAL A 107 -3.78 3.71 -7.76
N ARG A 108 -3.51 3.58 -9.07
CA ARG A 108 -4.52 3.70 -10.11
C ARG A 108 -5.59 2.61 -9.99
N GLU A 109 -5.20 1.36 -9.76
CA GLU A 109 -6.17 0.27 -9.63
C GLU A 109 -7.03 0.42 -8.37
N LYS A 110 -6.48 0.86 -7.23
CA LYS A 110 -7.30 1.21 -6.05
C LYS A 110 -8.32 2.31 -6.38
N ASN A 111 -7.91 3.32 -7.14
CA ASN A 111 -8.82 4.38 -7.57
C ASN A 111 -9.91 3.88 -8.52
N ASN A 112 -9.59 2.97 -9.44
CA ASN A 112 -10.55 2.32 -10.32
C ASN A 112 -11.60 1.53 -9.51
N ALA A 113 -11.18 0.76 -8.51
CA ALA A 113 -12.07 0.01 -7.63
C ALA A 113 -13.07 0.92 -6.91
N VAL A 114 -12.58 2.03 -6.34
CA VAL A 114 -13.42 3.02 -5.65
C VAL A 114 -14.42 3.67 -6.60
N GLY A 115 -13.95 4.10 -7.78
CA GLY A 115 -14.83 4.70 -8.79
C GLY A 115 -15.93 3.74 -9.26
N PHE A 116 -15.56 2.47 -9.46
CA PHE A 116 -16.48 1.41 -9.82
C PHE A 116 -17.54 1.17 -8.74
N LEU A 117 -17.14 0.92 -7.48
CA LEU A 117 -18.06 0.66 -6.38
C LEU A 117 -18.99 1.85 -6.12
N LYS A 118 -18.45 3.08 -6.16
CA LYS A 118 -19.27 4.29 -5.99
C LYS A 118 -20.39 4.39 -7.01
N LYS A 119 -20.08 4.13 -8.28
CA LYS A 119 -21.08 4.15 -9.35
C LYS A 119 -22.09 3.02 -9.19
N LYS A 120 -21.62 1.81 -8.90
CA LYS A 120 -22.47 0.62 -8.80
C LYS A 120 -23.42 0.66 -7.61
N TYR A 121 -22.94 1.05 -6.43
CA TYR A 121 -23.78 1.16 -5.25
C TYR A 121 -24.77 2.30 -5.30
N TYR A 122 -24.44 3.41 -5.98
CA TYR A 122 -25.44 4.44 -6.26
C TYR A 122 -26.56 3.90 -7.15
N ASN A 123 -26.22 3.25 -8.26
CA ASN A 123 -27.21 2.69 -9.18
C ASN A 123 -28.08 1.61 -8.51
N LEU A 124 -27.46 0.67 -7.77
CA LEU A 124 -28.18 -0.37 -7.03
C LEU A 124 -29.15 0.24 -6.01
N GLY A 125 -28.78 1.36 -5.39
CA GLY A 125 -29.67 2.05 -4.47
C GLY A 125 -30.90 2.69 -5.13
N GLU A 126 -30.74 3.24 -6.32
CA GLU A 126 -31.87 3.74 -7.14
C GLU A 126 -32.76 2.58 -7.60
N GLU A 127 -32.16 1.46 -8.02
CA GLU A 127 -32.89 0.27 -8.42
C GLU A 127 -33.71 -0.33 -7.28
N ILE A 128 -33.13 -0.47 -6.09
CA ILE A 128 -33.88 -0.89 -4.89
C ILE A 128 -35.08 0.03 -4.65
N THR A 129 -34.92 1.35 -4.81
CA THR A 129 -36.01 2.31 -4.62
C THR A 129 -37.13 2.09 -5.63
N SER A 130 -36.77 1.89 -6.91
CA SER A 130 -37.72 1.64 -7.99
C SER A 130 -38.43 0.29 -7.88
N GLU A 131 -37.71 -0.77 -7.54
CA GLU A 131 -38.25 -2.13 -7.46
C GLU A 131 -39.20 -2.31 -6.28
N VAL A 132 -38.92 -1.64 -5.15
CA VAL A 132 -39.84 -1.61 -4.01
C VAL A 132 -41.21 -1.03 -4.40
N ASP A 133 -41.24 0.03 -5.22
CA ASP A 133 -42.47 0.62 -5.74
C ASP A 133 -43.13 -0.28 -6.80
N THR A 134 -42.35 -0.75 -7.76
CA THR A 134 -42.84 -1.54 -8.91
C THR A 134 -43.45 -2.87 -8.48
N ARG A 135 -42.86 -3.50 -7.45
CA ARG A 135 -43.34 -4.77 -6.89
C ARG A 135 -44.44 -4.60 -5.85
N GLY A 136 -44.84 -3.36 -5.55
CA GLY A 136 -45.92 -3.07 -4.60
C GLY A 136 -45.57 -3.42 -3.15
N LEU A 137 -44.29 -3.43 -2.79
CA LEU A 137 -43.88 -3.76 -1.42
C LEU A 137 -44.42 -2.73 -0.44
N THR A 138 -45.12 -3.23 0.57
CA THR A 138 -45.82 -2.45 1.58
C THR A 138 -45.31 -2.75 2.98
N TYR A 139 -45.18 -4.04 3.33
CA TYR A 139 -44.78 -4.45 4.67
C TYR A 139 -43.25 -4.48 4.85
N THR A 140 -42.52 -4.92 3.83
CA THR A 140 -41.04 -5.05 3.82
C THR A 140 -40.31 -3.85 3.22
N ARG A 141 -41.05 -2.88 2.66
CA ARG A 141 -40.51 -1.65 2.03
C ARG A 141 -39.40 -0.98 2.82
N ASN A 142 -39.61 -0.74 4.11
CA ASN A 142 -38.68 0.02 4.93
C ASN A 142 -37.35 -0.72 5.16
N SER A 143 -37.35 -2.05 5.15
CA SER A 143 -36.12 -2.85 5.25
C SER A 143 -35.24 -2.62 4.02
N PHE A 144 -35.81 -2.62 2.82
CA PHE A 144 -35.08 -2.32 1.59
C PHE A 144 -34.53 -0.88 1.55
N LEU A 145 -35.34 0.11 1.94
CA LEU A 145 -34.87 1.50 1.98
C LEU A 145 -33.75 1.68 3.02
N SER A 146 -33.83 0.99 4.15
CA SER A 146 -32.78 1.00 5.18
C SER A 146 -31.49 0.33 4.69
N TYR A 147 -31.61 -0.80 3.99
CA TYR A 147 -30.47 -1.48 3.40
C TYR A 147 -29.79 -0.63 2.31
N ARG A 148 -30.57 0.01 1.43
CA ARG A 148 -30.07 1.00 0.46
C ARG A 148 -29.24 2.07 1.17
N ASP A 149 -29.78 2.69 2.20
CA ASP A 149 -29.10 3.76 2.94
C ASP A 149 -27.82 3.25 3.60
N ASN A 150 -27.83 2.01 4.12
CA ASN A 150 -26.66 1.36 4.69
C ASN A 150 -25.57 1.10 3.65
N LEU A 151 -25.95 0.60 2.47
CA LEU A 151 -25.06 0.30 1.35
C LEU A 151 -24.36 1.57 0.85
N ILE A 152 -25.11 2.66 0.70
CA ILE A 152 -24.56 3.97 0.31
C ILE A 152 -23.60 4.52 1.38
N ASN A 153 -23.97 4.43 2.67
CA ASN A 153 -23.16 4.95 3.77
C ASN A 153 -21.86 4.15 3.97
N LYS A 154 -21.93 2.81 4.03
CA LYS A 154 -20.75 1.94 4.10
C LYS A 154 -19.79 2.20 2.93
N ASN A 155 -20.33 2.35 1.72
CA ASN A 155 -19.52 2.69 0.56
C ASN A 155 -18.78 4.03 0.72
N PHE A 156 -19.43 5.06 1.28
CA PHE A 156 -18.79 6.35 1.55
C PHE A 156 -17.63 6.23 2.57
N GLN A 157 -17.84 5.48 3.65
CA GLN A 157 -16.80 5.23 4.65
C GLN A 157 -15.60 4.47 4.07
N ASN A 158 -15.86 3.39 3.32
CA ASN A 158 -14.81 2.62 2.65
C ASN A 158 -14.04 3.47 1.65
N THR A 159 -14.74 4.27 0.85
CA THR A 159 -14.14 5.22 -0.10
C THR A 159 -13.20 6.19 0.60
N THR A 160 -13.56 6.67 1.79
CA THR A 160 -12.71 7.58 2.57
C THR A 160 -11.43 6.89 3.05
N GLN A 161 -11.53 5.66 3.58
CA GLN A 161 -10.36 4.90 4.03
C GLN A 161 -9.43 4.54 2.86
N ILE A 162 -9.97 4.05 1.76
CA ILE A 162 -9.20 3.73 0.56
C ILE A 162 -8.61 5.01 -0.06
N GLY A 163 -9.32 6.14 0.01
CA GLY A 163 -8.82 7.45 -0.40
C GLY A 163 -7.55 7.86 0.34
N LYS A 164 -7.45 7.57 1.65
CA LYS A 164 -6.21 7.78 2.41
C LYS A 164 -5.07 6.90 1.89
N GLN A 165 -5.32 5.61 1.65
CA GLN A 165 -4.33 4.69 1.09
C GLN A 165 -3.85 5.10 -0.31
N ILE A 166 -4.76 5.65 -1.14
CA ILE A 166 -4.42 6.22 -2.45
C ILE A 166 -3.48 7.42 -2.28
N GLN A 167 -3.75 8.31 -1.31
CA GLN A 167 -2.89 9.45 -1.05
C GLN A 167 -1.54 9.03 -0.48
N GLU A 168 -1.50 8.07 0.43
CA GLU A 168 -0.27 7.46 0.95
C GLU A 168 0.55 6.84 -0.20
N GLY A 169 -0.08 6.10 -1.11
CA GLY A 169 0.59 5.55 -2.27
C GLY A 169 1.14 6.62 -3.22
N LYS A 170 0.46 7.76 -3.41
CA LYS A 170 1.01 8.90 -4.17
C LYS A 170 2.24 9.50 -3.48
N ASN A 171 2.19 9.60 -2.14
CA ASN A 171 3.33 10.08 -1.37
C ASN A 171 4.50 9.08 -1.46
N GLN A 172 4.23 7.77 -1.48
CA GLN A 172 5.23 6.73 -1.71
C GLN A 172 5.88 6.87 -3.09
N VAL A 173 5.12 7.13 -4.16
CA VAL A 173 5.69 7.42 -5.49
C VAL A 173 6.69 8.57 -5.42
N ALA A 174 6.31 9.69 -4.79
CA ALA A 174 7.20 10.84 -4.63
C ALA A 174 8.46 10.48 -3.80
N GLY A 175 8.30 9.68 -2.74
CA GLY A 175 9.42 9.18 -1.94
C GLY A 175 10.38 8.31 -2.74
N ILE A 176 9.87 7.35 -3.53
CA ILE A 176 10.69 6.47 -4.38
C ILE A 176 11.50 7.28 -5.40
N ILE A 177 10.89 8.31 -6.00
CA ILE A 177 11.60 9.20 -6.94
C ILE A 177 12.75 9.92 -6.22
N ALA A 178 12.49 10.49 -5.04
CA ALA A 178 13.52 11.19 -4.27
C ALA A 178 14.65 10.26 -3.80
N GLU A 179 14.33 9.03 -3.42
CA GLU A 179 15.33 7.99 -3.11
C GLU A 179 16.18 7.67 -4.36
N GLY A 180 15.56 7.55 -5.54
CA GLY A 180 16.25 7.30 -6.80
C GLY A 180 17.20 8.43 -7.23
N GLU A 181 16.77 9.68 -7.07
CA GLU A 181 17.63 10.85 -7.29
C GLU A 181 18.85 10.83 -6.35
N SER A 182 18.61 10.54 -5.07
CA SER A 182 19.68 10.41 -4.06
C SER A 182 20.65 9.29 -4.41
N TYR A 183 20.13 8.13 -4.82
CA TYR A 183 20.94 6.97 -5.21
C TYR A 183 21.86 7.30 -6.40
N ASN A 184 21.31 7.94 -7.44
CA ASN A 184 22.08 8.37 -8.60
C ASN A 184 23.18 9.38 -8.26
N GLN A 185 22.90 10.32 -7.35
CA GLN A 185 23.89 11.26 -6.85
C GLN A 185 25.04 10.55 -6.12
N ILE A 186 24.71 9.61 -5.23
CA ILE A 186 25.70 8.80 -4.50
C ILE A 186 26.58 8.01 -5.46
N GLN A 187 25.97 7.35 -6.45
CA GLN A 187 26.71 6.61 -7.49
C GLN A 187 27.67 7.52 -8.26
N GLY A 188 27.25 8.72 -8.64
CA GLY A 188 28.12 9.70 -9.31
C GLY A 188 29.31 10.13 -8.43
N MET A 189 29.09 10.31 -7.12
CA MET A 189 30.14 10.65 -6.17
C MET A 189 31.13 9.50 -5.98
N ILE A 190 30.65 8.27 -5.83
CA ILE A 190 31.46 7.03 -5.74
C ILE A 190 32.29 6.85 -7.02
N GLN A 191 31.69 7.05 -8.20
CA GLN A 191 32.42 6.96 -9.46
C GLN A 191 33.51 8.03 -9.58
N THR A 192 33.20 9.27 -9.17
CA THR A 192 34.18 10.36 -9.14
C THR A 192 35.33 10.04 -8.17
N ALA A 193 35.01 9.55 -6.97
CA ALA A 193 35.98 9.12 -5.97
C ALA A 193 36.88 7.99 -6.51
N SER A 194 36.31 7.00 -7.18
CA SER A 194 37.06 5.90 -7.81
C SER A 194 38.02 6.41 -8.89
N ASN A 195 37.56 7.33 -9.75
CA ASN A 195 38.39 7.90 -10.81
C ASN A 195 39.54 8.76 -10.27
N LEU A 196 39.27 9.56 -9.23
CA LEU A 196 40.29 10.35 -8.54
C LEU A 196 41.31 9.47 -7.83
N ASN A 197 40.87 8.37 -7.20
CA ASN A 197 41.77 7.43 -6.54
C ASN A 197 42.79 6.81 -7.52
N LYS A 198 42.37 6.56 -8.75
CA LYS A 198 43.26 6.05 -9.82
C LYS A 198 44.30 7.06 -10.30
N GLN A 199 44.09 8.36 -10.04
CA GLN A 199 44.99 9.42 -10.51
C GLN A 199 46.20 9.61 -9.59
N GLY A 200 46.13 9.17 -8.32
CA GLY A 200 47.26 9.19 -7.41
C GLY A 200 46.99 9.93 -6.11
N GLU A 201 48.06 10.03 -5.31
CA GLU A 201 48.05 10.48 -3.92
C GLU A 201 47.61 11.95 -3.76
N GLU A 202 47.82 12.80 -4.79
CA GLU A 202 47.40 14.20 -4.76
C GLU A 202 45.88 14.39 -4.65
N ASN A 203 45.09 13.36 -4.95
CA ASN A 203 43.64 13.40 -4.85
C ASN A 203 43.08 12.77 -3.57
N LYS A 204 43.93 12.22 -2.67
CA LYS A 204 43.51 11.44 -1.49
C LYS A 204 42.46 12.16 -0.65
N GLU A 205 42.70 13.40 -0.23
CA GLU A 205 41.76 14.19 0.58
C GLU A 205 40.42 14.41 -0.14
N ARG A 206 40.44 14.59 -1.46
CA ARG A 206 39.25 14.78 -2.27
C ARG A 206 38.43 13.49 -2.37
N VAL A 207 39.09 12.35 -2.49
CA VAL A 207 38.45 11.02 -2.46
C VAL A 207 37.80 10.79 -1.10
N GLU A 208 38.52 11.00 0.00
CA GLU A 208 38.00 10.81 1.36
C GLU A 208 36.76 11.68 1.62
N LYS A 209 36.80 12.96 1.21
CA LYS A 209 35.65 13.87 1.32
C LYS A 209 34.44 13.38 0.52
N LEU A 210 34.63 12.93 -0.72
CA LEU A 210 33.55 12.41 -1.55
C LEU A 210 32.93 11.14 -0.95
N LEU A 211 33.74 10.23 -0.42
CA LEU A 211 33.27 9.00 0.21
C LEU A 211 32.50 9.28 1.50
N ALA A 212 32.97 10.22 2.33
CA ALA A 212 32.27 10.65 3.54
C ALA A 212 30.91 11.28 3.22
N GLN A 213 30.86 12.19 2.25
CA GLN A 213 29.59 12.80 1.81
C GLN A 213 28.64 11.77 1.18
N SER A 214 29.16 10.80 0.43
CA SER A 214 28.37 9.70 -0.15
C SER A 214 27.72 8.85 0.94
N LYS A 215 28.48 8.55 2.01
CA LYS A 215 28.00 7.79 3.16
C LYS A 215 26.89 8.53 3.91
N GLU A 216 27.10 9.81 4.23
CA GLU A 216 26.08 10.64 4.90
C GLU A 216 24.78 10.72 4.07
N LEU A 217 24.91 10.90 2.76
CA LEU A 217 23.76 10.97 1.86
C LEU A 217 23.01 9.63 1.77
N ALA A 218 23.74 8.51 1.78
CA ALA A 218 23.16 7.17 1.79
C ALA A 218 22.40 6.88 3.08
N GLU A 219 23.01 7.13 4.25
CA GLU A 219 22.40 6.89 5.56
C GLU A 219 21.10 7.70 5.78
N LYS A 220 21.00 8.88 5.15
CA LYS A 220 19.85 9.76 5.30
C LYS A 220 18.70 9.46 4.35
N ASN A 221 18.99 9.03 3.11
CA ASN A 221 18.01 9.06 2.03
C ASN A 221 17.81 7.72 1.32
N ILE A 222 18.47 6.63 1.73
CA ILE A 222 18.39 5.32 1.08
C ILE A 222 17.90 4.26 2.06
N GLY A 223 17.04 3.36 1.60
CA GLY A 223 16.56 2.23 2.41
C GLY A 223 17.67 1.22 2.73
N GLU A 224 17.53 0.52 3.86
CA GLU A 224 18.55 -0.36 4.47
C GLU A 224 19.22 -1.34 3.48
N GLY A 225 18.43 -2.05 2.65
CA GLY A 225 19.00 -3.05 1.73
C GLY A 225 19.90 -2.47 0.63
N LEU A 226 19.66 -1.23 0.20
CA LEU A 226 20.52 -0.54 -0.77
C LEU A 226 21.68 0.18 -0.09
N LEU A 227 21.49 0.60 1.17
CA LEU A 227 22.53 1.20 1.99
C LEU A 227 23.72 0.24 2.16
N ASP A 228 23.47 -1.03 2.43
CA ASP A 228 24.53 -2.04 2.58
C ASP A 228 25.42 -2.13 1.34
N GLY A 229 24.82 -2.26 0.14
CA GLY A 229 25.57 -2.31 -1.11
C GLY A 229 26.35 -1.02 -1.41
N LEU A 230 25.81 0.14 -1.05
CA LEU A 230 26.53 1.42 -1.14
C LEU A 230 27.71 1.49 -0.16
N GLN A 231 27.54 0.99 1.06
CA GLN A 231 28.61 0.92 2.06
C GLN A 231 29.73 -0.03 1.63
N GLU A 232 29.40 -1.18 1.02
CA GLU A 232 30.40 -2.09 0.45
C GLU A 232 31.22 -1.44 -0.67
N MET A 233 30.57 -0.70 -1.58
CA MET A 233 31.27 0.04 -2.63
C MET A 233 32.19 1.13 -2.07
N ILE A 234 31.72 1.87 -1.05
CA ILE A 234 32.52 2.88 -0.36
C ILE A 234 33.74 2.22 0.31
N ALA A 235 33.53 1.12 1.04
CA ALA A 235 34.61 0.38 1.72
C ALA A 235 35.65 -0.17 0.73
N SER A 236 35.21 -0.65 -0.43
CA SER A 236 36.10 -1.10 -1.51
C SER A 236 37.05 0.01 -1.97
N ILE A 237 36.53 1.22 -2.26
CA ILE A 237 37.38 2.35 -2.64
C ILE A 237 38.31 2.74 -1.50
N GLN A 238 37.79 2.81 -0.26
CA GLN A 238 38.60 3.14 0.92
C GLN A 238 39.78 2.18 1.12
N SER A 239 39.57 0.88 0.90
CA SER A 239 40.62 -0.13 1.03
C SER A 239 41.78 0.05 0.04
N THR A 240 41.53 0.76 -1.06
CA THR A 240 42.49 1.02 -2.15
C THR A 240 43.08 2.41 -2.11
N LEU A 241 42.79 3.21 -1.07
CA LEU A 241 43.37 4.53 -0.90
C LEU A 241 44.90 4.41 -0.69
N PRO A 242 45.71 5.28 -1.32
CA PRO A 242 47.12 5.41 -1.04
C PRO A 242 47.37 5.57 0.46
N GLN A 243 48.17 4.66 1.02
CA GLN A 243 48.57 4.72 2.42
C GLN A 243 49.70 5.72 2.56
N GLU A 244 49.61 6.58 3.57
CA GLU A 244 50.73 7.45 3.92
C GLU A 244 51.95 6.58 4.24
N ILE A 245 52.99 6.70 3.42
CA ILE A 245 54.31 6.19 3.78
C ILE A 245 54.80 7.08 4.91
N SER A 246 54.55 6.67 6.16
CA SER A 246 55.04 7.40 7.32
C SER A 246 56.56 7.55 7.22
N ASN A 247 57.03 8.80 7.16
CA ASN A 247 58.45 9.11 7.20
C ASN A 247 59.15 8.53 8.43
N ASN A 248 58.42 8.15 9.49
CA ASN A 248 59.00 7.47 10.65
C ASN A 248 59.53 6.07 10.30
N GLY A 249 58.89 5.30 9.41
CA GLY A 249 59.34 3.95 9.05
C GLY A 249 60.60 3.97 8.20
N VAL A 250 60.65 4.88 7.22
CA VAL A 250 61.82 5.07 6.35
C VAL A 250 62.97 5.72 7.12
N ALA A 251 62.71 6.73 7.96
CA ALA A 251 63.75 7.33 8.79
C ALA A 251 64.31 6.35 9.83
N GLN A 252 63.48 5.48 10.42
CA GLN A 252 63.96 4.41 11.32
C GLN A 252 64.78 3.35 10.58
N TYR A 253 64.39 2.99 9.35
CA TYR A 253 65.17 2.06 8.53
C TYR A 253 66.52 2.67 8.09
N ILE A 254 66.52 3.94 7.70
CA ILE A 254 67.75 4.69 7.37
C ILE A 254 68.64 4.83 8.61
N GLN A 255 68.10 5.23 9.78
CA GLN A 255 68.86 5.29 11.02
C GLN A 255 69.40 3.92 11.46
N ALA A 256 68.64 2.84 11.26
CA ALA A 256 69.09 1.49 11.57
C ALA A 256 70.23 1.05 10.65
N GLN A 257 70.15 1.36 9.34
CA GLN A 257 71.24 1.09 8.40
C GLN A 257 72.47 1.96 8.66
N GLU A 258 72.30 3.24 8.97
CA GLU A 258 73.40 4.15 9.32
C GLU A 258 74.12 3.68 10.60
N LYS A 259 73.36 3.21 11.61
CA LYS A 259 73.92 2.64 12.83
C LYS A 259 74.68 1.34 12.55
N GLU A 260 74.12 0.44 11.74
CA GLU A 260 74.79 -0.82 11.39
C GLU A 260 76.06 -0.58 10.54
N LEU A 261 76.08 0.47 9.71
CA LEU A 261 77.25 0.87 8.94
C LEU A 261 78.35 1.47 9.83
N ALA A 262 77.98 2.29 10.82
CA ALA A 262 78.91 2.85 11.80
C ALA A 262 79.54 1.76 12.69
N GLU A 263 78.74 0.82 13.19
CA GLU A 263 79.22 -0.31 13.99
C GLU A 263 80.15 -1.27 13.21
N LYS A 264 80.01 -1.34 11.88
CA LYS A 264 80.93 -2.09 11.00
C LYS A 264 82.23 -1.32 10.72
N GLN A 265 82.19 0.01 10.69
CA GLN A 265 83.38 0.86 10.52
C GLN A 265 84.25 0.93 11.79
N GLU A 266 83.67 0.77 12.98
CA GLU A 266 84.42 0.70 14.24
C GLU A 266 85.13 -0.66 14.49
N LYS A 267 84.86 -1.67 13.65
CA LYS A 267 85.44 -3.02 13.77
C LYS A 267 86.56 -3.32 12.76
N VAL A 268 87.15 -2.29 12.12
CA VAL A 268 88.30 -2.40 11.21
C VAL A 268 89.54 -1.79 11.83
#